data_AF-A0A540VMS8-F1
#
_entry.id   AF-A0A540VMS8-F1
#
_cell.length_a   1.000
_cell.length_b   1.000
_cell.length_c   1.000
_cell.angle_alpha   90.00
_cell.angle_beta   90.00
_cell.angle_gamma   90.00
#
_symmetry.space_group_name_H-M   'P 1'
#
loop_
_entity.id
_entity.type
_entity.pdbx_description
1 polymer ?
#
loop_
_entity_poly.entity_id
_entity_poly.type
_entity_poly.pdbx_seq_one_letter_code
_entity_poly.pdbx_strand_id
1 'polypeptide(L)'
;MKRELPEDQSGERHVLDRIYIAGDPHGRFDPLNAAAADRPAAMLMLGDFDLDTALEVAVADARRKCDLWWIHGNHDVDRPAYYRNLFESSLRERWFSARVIEIGGVRIAGLGGVFQARIWHPRNAGGRPRYLTRSEYLAAVPSHERWLGGLPRKSRAAIFWEDYEALWQQQVDVLVTHEAPGCHPYGFAVLDELAEAMGAHTIIHGHHHVTYTYHYRNRPVTVHGVGLAGVRTATGRVVAPGLDEERGTFELERQLPLRDGRPAGELLTINHLMPHAAGSGMRASSTT
;
A
#
# COMPACT_ATOMS: atom_id res chain seq x y z
N MET A 1 5.20 27.52 17.80
CA MET A 1 5.39 28.28 16.54
C MET A 1 4.84 27.41 15.42
N LYS A 2 3.64 27.70 14.90
CA LYS A 2 3.08 26.97 13.76
C LYS A 2 3.94 27.31 12.55
N ARG A 3 4.70 26.36 12.00
CA ARG A 3 5.33 26.52 10.69
C ARG A 3 4.18 26.54 9.68
N GLU A 4 3.93 27.69 9.07
CA GLU A 4 3.09 27.76 7.88
C GLU A 4 3.81 27.00 6.77
N LEU A 5 3.12 26.02 6.18
CA LEU A 5 3.62 25.29 5.01
C LEU A 5 3.58 26.25 3.81
N PRO A 6 4.57 26.22 2.90
CA PRO A 6 4.54 26.98 1.66
C PRO A 6 3.21 26.80 0.91
N GLU A 7 2.70 27.85 0.25
CA GLU A 7 1.39 27.84 -0.44
C GLU A 7 1.22 26.65 -1.41
N ASP A 8 2.29 26.24 -2.11
CA ASP A 8 2.34 25.09 -3.00
C ASP A 8 2.07 23.75 -2.25
N GLN A 9 2.71 23.57 -1.10
CA GLN A 9 2.50 22.41 -0.22
C GLN A 9 1.11 22.40 0.43
N SER A 10 0.48 23.57 0.58
CA SER A 10 -0.90 23.66 1.09
C SER A 10 -1.93 23.14 0.09
N GLY A 11 -1.70 23.38 -1.21
CA GLY A 11 -2.54 22.91 -2.31
C GLY A 11 -2.43 21.41 -2.52
N GLU A 12 -1.20 20.90 -2.63
CA GLU A 12 -0.95 19.46 -2.77
C GLU A 12 -1.52 18.67 -1.59
N ARG A 13 -1.30 19.15 -0.35
CA ARG A 13 -1.85 18.52 0.85
C ARG A 13 -3.38 18.48 0.84
N HIS A 14 -4.04 19.50 0.31
CA HIS A 14 -5.50 19.49 0.14
C HIS A 14 -5.94 18.40 -0.84
N VAL A 15 -5.23 18.24 -1.96
CA VAL A 15 -5.49 17.18 -2.94
C VAL A 15 -5.28 15.80 -2.32
N LEU A 16 -4.16 15.58 -1.64
CA LEU A 16 -3.85 14.33 -0.96
C LEU A 16 -4.88 13.97 0.13
N ASP A 17 -5.45 14.96 0.83
CA ASP A 17 -6.50 14.68 1.83
C ASP A 17 -7.82 14.21 1.20
N ARG A 18 -8.00 14.48 -0.11
CA ARG A 18 -9.12 14.02 -0.92
C ARG A 18 -8.83 12.74 -1.70
N ILE A 19 -7.63 12.18 -1.60
CA ILE A 19 -7.29 10.86 -2.16
C ILE A 19 -7.35 9.86 -1.02
N TYR A 20 -8.25 8.89 -1.12
CA TYR A 20 -8.38 7.83 -0.11
C TYR A 20 -7.56 6.62 -0.52
N ILE A 21 -7.08 5.88 0.45
CA ILE A 21 -6.28 4.68 0.31
C ILE A 21 -6.96 3.57 1.10
N ALA A 22 -7.27 2.47 0.44
CA ALA A 22 -7.92 1.30 1.03
C ALA A 22 -6.96 0.10 1.02
N GLY A 23 -6.63 -0.40 2.20
CA GLY A 23 -5.69 -1.50 2.41
C GLY A 23 -6.38 -2.85 2.49
N ASP A 24 -5.77 -3.85 1.86
CA ASP A 24 -5.96 -5.30 2.09
C ASP A 24 -7.41 -5.70 2.43
N PRO A 25 -8.37 -5.61 1.49
CA PRO A 25 -9.78 -5.87 1.80
C PRO A 25 -10.04 -7.30 2.30
N HIS A 26 -9.33 -8.31 1.79
CA HIS A 26 -9.54 -9.72 2.17
C HIS A 26 -11.02 -10.13 2.20
N GLY A 27 -11.75 -9.77 1.14
CA GLY A 27 -13.19 -10.03 1.02
C GLY A 27 -14.10 -9.05 1.79
N ARG A 28 -13.56 -8.12 2.59
CA ARG A 28 -14.29 -7.14 3.39
C ARG A 28 -14.28 -5.76 2.73
N PHE A 29 -15.18 -5.57 1.77
CA PHE A 29 -15.31 -4.31 1.01
C PHE A 29 -16.22 -3.26 1.65
N ASP A 30 -16.97 -3.61 2.71
CA ASP A 30 -17.89 -2.66 3.37
C ASP A 30 -17.19 -1.38 3.86
N PRO A 31 -16.01 -1.43 4.52
CA PRO A 31 -15.35 -0.22 5.01
C PRO A 31 -15.01 0.78 3.89
N LEU A 32 -14.44 0.31 2.76
CA LEU A 32 -14.10 1.20 1.65
C LEU A 32 -15.35 1.71 0.91
N ASN A 33 -16.38 0.87 0.76
CA ASN A 33 -17.66 1.29 0.17
C ASN A 33 -18.37 2.36 1.02
N ALA A 34 -18.30 2.22 2.35
CA ALA A 34 -18.83 3.19 3.29
C ALA A 34 -18.02 4.49 3.28
N ALA A 35 -16.68 4.41 3.30
CA ALA A 35 -15.79 5.57 3.26
C ALA A 35 -15.98 6.41 1.98
N ALA A 36 -16.39 5.80 0.87
CA ALA A 36 -16.69 6.52 -0.35
C ALA A 36 -17.90 7.47 -0.25
N ALA A 37 -18.71 7.39 0.83
CA ALA A 37 -19.76 8.38 1.11
C ALA A 37 -19.21 9.82 1.20
N ASP A 38 -17.95 9.98 1.60
CA ASP A 38 -17.23 11.26 1.64
C ASP A 38 -16.96 11.85 0.25
N ARG A 39 -17.18 11.07 -0.82
CA ARG A 39 -16.90 11.43 -2.22
C ARG A 39 -15.47 11.94 -2.41
N PRO A 40 -14.45 11.12 -2.06
CA PRO A 40 -13.06 11.48 -2.33
C PRO A 40 -12.86 11.71 -3.83
N ALA A 41 -11.83 12.48 -4.20
CA ALA A 41 -11.48 12.68 -5.60
C ALA A 41 -11.12 11.33 -6.26
N ALA A 42 -10.38 10.48 -5.54
CA ALA A 42 -10.09 9.12 -5.94
C ALA A 42 -9.88 8.21 -4.73
N MET A 43 -9.94 6.91 -4.95
CA MET A 43 -9.57 5.88 -3.99
C MET A 43 -8.59 4.88 -4.62
N LEU A 44 -7.44 4.70 -3.98
CA LEU A 44 -6.38 3.76 -4.39
C LEU A 44 -6.45 2.51 -3.51
N MET A 45 -6.61 1.33 -4.11
CA MET A 45 -6.67 0.05 -3.40
C MET A 45 -5.35 -0.70 -3.49
N LEU A 46 -4.89 -1.25 -2.35
CA LEU A 46 -3.52 -1.74 -2.18
C LEU A 46 -3.31 -3.24 -2.43
N GLY A 47 -4.26 -3.94 -3.07
CA GLY A 47 -4.16 -5.37 -3.32
C GLY A 47 -4.82 -6.23 -2.24
N ASP A 48 -4.63 -7.54 -2.35
CA ASP A 48 -5.16 -8.57 -1.45
C ASP A 48 -6.68 -8.49 -1.28
N PHE A 49 -7.36 -8.59 -2.41
CA PHE A 49 -8.80 -8.37 -2.51
C PHE A 49 -9.64 -9.58 -2.08
N ASP A 50 -9.14 -10.81 -2.27
CA ASP A 50 -9.88 -12.08 -2.07
C ASP A 50 -11.28 -12.09 -2.71
N LEU A 51 -11.33 -11.79 -4.01
CA LEU A 51 -12.57 -11.57 -4.74
C LEU A 51 -13.36 -12.85 -5.04
N ASP A 52 -14.49 -13.03 -4.36
CA ASP A 52 -15.51 -14.04 -4.73
C ASP A 52 -16.41 -13.59 -5.91
N THR A 53 -16.45 -12.29 -6.22
CA THR A 53 -17.16 -11.70 -7.35
C THR A 53 -16.26 -10.74 -8.13
N ALA A 54 -16.62 -10.34 -9.35
CA ALA A 54 -15.84 -9.37 -10.11
C ALA A 54 -15.65 -8.05 -9.33
N LEU A 55 -14.48 -7.41 -9.47
CA LEU A 55 -14.12 -6.23 -8.66
C LEU A 55 -15.21 -5.16 -8.68
N GLU A 56 -15.79 -4.82 -9.84
CA GLU A 56 -16.85 -3.79 -9.93
C GLU A 56 -18.11 -4.08 -9.11
N VAL A 57 -18.37 -5.35 -8.78
CA VAL A 57 -19.48 -5.75 -7.93
C VAL A 57 -19.10 -5.55 -6.47
N ALA A 58 -17.91 -6.01 -6.08
CA ALA A 58 -17.39 -5.84 -4.72
C ALA A 58 -17.26 -4.37 -4.30
N VAL A 59 -16.89 -3.48 -5.23
CA VAL A 59 -16.73 -2.02 -4.98
C VAL A 59 -17.87 -1.18 -5.55
N ALA A 60 -19.06 -1.77 -5.72
CA ALA A 60 -20.17 -1.14 -6.42
C ALA A 60 -20.52 0.24 -5.86
N ASP A 61 -20.44 0.42 -4.55
CA ASP A 61 -20.79 1.66 -3.87
C ASP A 61 -19.69 2.72 -3.99
N ALA A 62 -18.42 2.32 -3.92
CA ALA A 62 -17.29 3.23 -4.07
C ALA A 62 -17.16 3.74 -5.52
N ARG A 63 -17.30 2.84 -6.52
CA ARG A 63 -17.16 3.20 -7.93
C ARG A 63 -18.21 4.18 -8.46
N ARG A 64 -19.34 4.33 -7.74
CA ARG A 64 -20.38 5.32 -8.06
C ARG A 64 -20.10 6.70 -7.46
N LYS A 65 -19.13 6.82 -6.54
CA LYS A 65 -18.91 8.02 -5.74
C LYS A 65 -17.53 8.68 -5.98
N CYS A 66 -16.55 7.92 -6.44
CA CYS A 66 -15.19 8.40 -6.70
C CYS A 66 -14.50 7.57 -7.80
N ASP A 67 -13.42 8.11 -8.37
CA ASP A 67 -12.55 7.34 -9.25
C ASP A 67 -11.80 6.27 -8.46
N LEU A 68 -11.69 5.08 -9.03
CA LEU A 68 -10.99 3.96 -8.41
C LEU A 68 -9.74 3.60 -9.20
N TRP A 69 -8.66 3.33 -8.47
CA TRP A 69 -7.41 2.78 -9.00
C TRP A 69 -6.91 1.68 -8.09
N TRP A 70 -6.12 0.76 -8.63
CA TRP A 70 -5.61 -0.35 -7.84
C TRP A 70 -4.25 -0.87 -8.27
N ILE A 71 -3.52 -1.36 -7.28
CA ILE A 71 -2.41 -2.30 -7.45
C ILE A 71 -2.85 -3.67 -6.95
N HIS A 72 -2.10 -4.70 -7.31
CA HIS A 72 -2.36 -6.08 -6.88
C HIS A 72 -1.47 -6.44 -5.71
N GLY A 73 -1.92 -7.38 -4.88
CA GLY A 73 -1.17 -8.01 -3.81
C GLY A 73 -0.82 -9.46 -4.12
N ASN A 74 -0.31 -10.20 -3.14
CA ASN A 74 0.06 -11.61 -3.31
C ASN A 74 -1.14 -12.57 -3.33
N HIS A 75 -2.23 -12.24 -2.65
CA HIS A 75 -3.42 -13.09 -2.56
C HIS A 75 -4.30 -13.03 -3.82
N ASP A 76 -4.16 -11.99 -4.64
CA ASP A 76 -4.93 -11.82 -5.88
C ASP A 76 -4.69 -12.90 -6.93
N VAL A 77 -3.59 -13.65 -6.78
CA VAL A 77 -3.21 -14.79 -7.61
C VAL A 77 -3.27 -16.10 -6.82
N ASP A 78 -4.06 -16.19 -5.75
CA ASP A 78 -4.20 -17.43 -4.95
C ASP A 78 -5.09 -18.46 -5.62
N ARG A 79 -6.23 -18.00 -6.14
CA ARG A 79 -7.18 -18.82 -6.89
C ARG A 79 -7.33 -18.31 -8.33
N PRO A 80 -7.62 -19.19 -9.31
CA PRO A 80 -7.96 -18.76 -10.66
C PRO A 80 -9.15 -17.79 -10.68
N ALA A 81 -10.14 -18.00 -9.79
CA ALA A 81 -11.29 -17.11 -9.65
C ALA A 81 -10.88 -15.69 -9.20
N TYR A 82 -10.03 -15.57 -8.17
CA TYR A 82 -9.54 -14.27 -7.69
C TYR A 82 -8.84 -13.49 -8.80
N TYR A 83 -7.97 -14.19 -9.54
CA TYR A 83 -7.28 -13.58 -10.67
C TYR A 83 -8.25 -13.05 -11.73
N ARG A 84 -9.23 -13.86 -12.16
CA ARG A 84 -10.20 -13.43 -13.18
C ARG A 84 -11.06 -12.28 -12.69
N ASN A 85 -11.59 -12.39 -11.48
CA ASN A 85 -12.42 -11.38 -10.86
C ASN A 85 -11.71 -10.03 -10.69
N LEU A 86 -10.37 -10.02 -10.60
CA LEU A 86 -9.58 -8.81 -10.56
C LEU A 86 -9.13 -8.34 -11.96
N PHE A 87 -8.32 -9.16 -12.63
CA PHE A 87 -7.62 -8.79 -13.86
C PHE A 87 -8.50 -8.85 -15.11
N GLU A 88 -9.65 -9.51 -15.08
CA GLU A 88 -10.63 -9.53 -16.18
C GLU A 88 -11.89 -8.71 -15.85
N SER A 89 -11.84 -7.95 -14.74
CA SER A 89 -12.92 -7.05 -14.32
C SER A 89 -13.08 -5.86 -15.27
N SER A 90 -14.24 -5.19 -15.20
CA SER A 90 -14.48 -3.93 -15.90
C SER A 90 -13.57 -2.79 -15.42
N LEU A 91 -12.91 -2.96 -14.28
CA LEU A 91 -11.95 -2.03 -13.70
C LEU A 91 -10.49 -2.37 -14.04
N ARG A 92 -10.24 -3.30 -14.97
CA ARG A 92 -8.88 -3.68 -15.41
C ARG A 92 -8.03 -2.48 -15.84
N GLU A 93 -8.59 -1.53 -16.57
CA GLU A 93 -7.87 -0.34 -17.04
C GLU A 93 -7.51 0.65 -15.92
N ARG A 94 -8.01 0.42 -14.71
CA ARG A 94 -7.66 1.17 -13.49
C ARG A 94 -6.51 0.54 -12.71
N TRP A 95 -5.93 -0.54 -13.23
CA TRP A 95 -4.71 -1.11 -12.72
C TRP A 95 -3.51 -0.23 -13.08
N PHE A 96 -2.73 0.18 -12.09
CA PHE A 96 -1.60 1.10 -12.30
C PHE A 96 -0.27 0.60 -11.73
N SER A 97 -0.10 -0.71 -11.54
CA SER A 97 1.21 -1.28 -11.21
C SER A 97 2.21 -1.05 -12.34
N ALA A 98 3.45 -0.67 -11.98
CA ALA A 98 4.51 -0.23 -12.89
C ALA A 98 4.15 1.00 -13.75
N ARG A 99 3.21 1.83 -13.28
CA ARG A 99 2.73 3.03 -14.00
C ARG A 99 2.62 4.21 -13.05
N VAL A 100 2.60 5.40 -13.66
CA VAL A 100 2.31 6.67 -12.98
C VAL A 100 0.93 7.16 -13.42
N ILE A 101 0.13 7.60 -12.46
CA ILE A 101 -1.14 8.30 -12.69
C ILE A 101 -1.06 9.70 -12.10
N GLU A 102 -1.92 10.61 -12.55
CA GLU A 102 -2.01 11.96 -12.00
C GLU A 102 -3.43 12.23 -11.49
N ILE A 103 -3.55 12.74 -10.27
CA ILE A 103 -4.83 13.05 -9.63
C ILE A 103 -4.71 14.44 -9.01
N GLY A 104 -5.42 15.43 -9.59
CA GLY A 104 -5.41 16.79 -9.09
C GLY A 104 -4.01 17.44 -9.06
N GLY A 105 -3.15 17.11 -10.04
CA GLY A 105 -1.77 17.60 -10.11
C GLY A 105 -0.75 16.77 -9.32
N VAL A 106 -1.20 15.82 -8.49
CA VAL A 106 -0.31 14.91 -7.74
C VAL A 106 0.00 13.70 -8.62
N ARG A 107 1.29 13.41 -8.82
CA ARG A 107 1.81 12.26 -9.55
C ARG A 107 2.02 11.09 -8.60
N ILE A 108 1.44 9.93 -8.95
CA ILE A 108 1.40 8.76 -8.08
C ILE A 108 1.87 7.53 -8.87
N ALA A 109 2.94 6.88 -8.39
CA ALA A 109 3.39 5.60 -8.94
C ALA A 109 2.77 4.42 -8.18
N GLY A 110 2.43 3.36 -8.91
CA GLY A 110 1.99 2.09 -8.32
C GLY A 110 3.02 0.98 -8.53
N LEU A 111 3.34 0.22 -7.48
CA LEU A 111 4.13 -1.01 -7.53
C LEU A 111 3.43 -2.11 -6.75
N GLY A 112 2.63 -2.92 -7.45
CA GLY A 112 1.95 -4.07 -6.86
C GLY A 112 2.84 -5.32 -6.80
N GLY A 113 2.36 -6.31 -6.05
CA GLY A 113 3.00 -7.60 -5.86
C GLY A 113 3.98 -7.63 -4.69
N VAL A 114 4.64 -8.78 -4.56
CA VAL A 114 5.62 -9.09 -3.50
C VAL A 114 6.95 -9.56 -4.06
N PHE A 115 8.01 -9.47 -3.28
CA PHE A 115 9.31 -10.03 -3.68
C PHE A 115 9.28 -11.56 -3.63
N GLN A 116 9.57 -12.22 -4.76
CA GLN A 116 9.60 -13.68 -4.84
C GLN A 116 11.02 -14.17 -5.11
N ALA A 117 11.61 -14.94 -4.18
CA ALA A 117 12.98 -15.44 -4.26
C ALA A 117 13.36 -16.17 -5.56
N ARG A 118 12.38 -16.76 -6.26
CA ARG A 118 12.58 -17.40 -7.57
C ARG A 118 12.77 -16.43 -8.73
N ILE A 119 12.36 -15.17 -8.57
CA ILE A 119 12.40 -14.10 -9.58
C ILE A 119 13.35 -13.00 -9.11
N TRP A 120 13.01 -12.33 -8.01
CA TRP A 120 13.83 -11.31 -7.39
C TRP A 120 13.46 -11.18 -5.91
N HIS A 121 14.48 -11.16 -5.05
CA HIS A 121 14.30 -10.88 -3.62
C HIS A 121 15.51 -10.10 -3.10
N PRO A 122 15.34 -8.87 -2.59
CA PRO A 122 16.45 -7.98 -2.24
C PRO A 122 17.42 -8.54 -1.19
N ARG A 123 16.96 -9.45 -0.32
CA ARG A 123 17.82 -10.07 0.71
C ARG A 123 18.60 -11.29 0.21
N ASN A 124 18.35 -11.74 -1.03
CA ASN A 124 18.98 -12.93 -1.59
C ASN A 124 20.04 -12.53 -2.61
N ALA A 125 21.12 -13.33 -2.72
CA ALA A 125 22.15 -13.15 -3.75
C ALA A 125 22.69 -11.70 -3.88
N GLY A 126 22.82 -10.99 -2.76
CA GLY A 126 23.27 -9.60 -2.74
C GLY A 126 22.31 -8.61 -3.43
N GLY A 127 21.01 -8.91 -3.47
CA GLY A 127 19.97 -8.07 -4.07
C GLY A 127 19.80 -8.23 -5.58
N ARG A 128 20.60 -9.08 -6.23
CA ARG A 128 20.54 -9.29 -7.69
C ARG A 128 19.26 -10.05 -8.10
N PRO A 129 18.49 -9.55 -9.08
CA PRO A 129 17.40 -10.31 -9.70
C PRO A 129 17.92 -11.61 -10.35
N ARG A 130 17.15 -12.70 -10.26
CA ARG A 130 17.43 -13.93 -11.02
C ARG A 130 17.03 -13.79 -12.48
N TYR A 131 15.98 -13.02 -12.74
CA TYR A 131 15.50 -12.67 -14.07
C TYR A 131 15.19 -11.17 -14.08
N LEU A 132 15.65 -10.45 -15.09
CA LEU A 132 15.43 -9.02 -15.21
C LEU A 132 14.03 -8.72 -15.75
N THR A 133 13.55 -9.58 -16.66
CA THR A 133 12.25 -9.39 -17.34
C THR A 133 11.31 -10.57 -17.13
N ARG A 134 10.00 -10.33 -17.28
CA ARG A 134 9.00 -11.40 -17.34
C ARG A 134 9.26 -12.36 -18.50
N SER A 135 9.75 -11.86 -19.63
CA SER A 135 10.08 -12.67 -20.81
C SER A 135 11.21 -13.64 -20.56
N GLU A 136 12.28 -13.20 -19.89
CA GLU A 136 13.39 -14.07 -19.46
C GLU A 136 12.89 -15.16 -18.50
N TYR A 137 12.09 -14.79 -17.50
CA TYR A 137 11.53 -15.77 -16.59
C TYR A 137 10.61 -16.77 -17.32
N LEU A 138 9.74 -16.30 -18.21
CA LEU A 138 8.86 -17.16 -19.00
C LEU A 138 9.63 -18.16 -19.87
N ALA A 139 10.77 -17.75 -20.45
CA ALA A 139 11.63 -18.63 -21.23
C ALA A 139 12.20 -19.77 -20.39
N ALA A 140 12.52 -19.52 -19.11
CA ALA A 140 12.99 -20.53 -18.17
C ALA A 140 11.88 -21.41 -17.56
N VAL A 141 10.62 -20.98 -17.65
CA VAL A 141 9.47 -21.73 -17.10
C VAL A 141 9.09 -22.89 -18.04
N PRO A 142 9.05 -24.15 -17.53
CA PRO A 142 8.57 -25.30 -18.27
C PRO A 142 7.14 -25.12 -18.78
N SER A 143 6.82 -25.62 -19.98
CA SER A 143 5.50 -25.42 -20.60
C SER A 143 4.32 -25.86 -19.74
N HIS A 144 4.47 -26.93 -18.95
CA HIS A 144 3.43 -27.46 -18.07
C HIS A 144 3.15 -26.59 -16.82
N GLU A 145 4.06 -25.69 -16.44
CA GLU A 145 3.87 -24.73 -15.35
C GLU A 145 3.25 -23.41 -15.83
N ARG A 146 3.19 -23.18 -17.15
CA ARG A 146 2.66 -21.95 -17.74
C ARG A 146 1.16 -21.87 -17.56
N TRP A 147 0.67 -20.71 -17.15
CA TRP A 147 -0.75 -20.47 -16.97
C TRP A 147 -1.29 -19.54 -18.05
N LEU A 148 -2.30 -20.02 -18.78
CA LEU A 148 -2.84 -19.39 -19.99
C LEU A 148 -1.75 -19.06 -21.03
N GLY A 149 -0.80 -19.99 -21.21
CA GLY A 149 0.33 -19.83 -22.14
C GLY A 149 1.40 -18.83 -21.69
N GLY A 150 1.20 -18.11 -20.58
CA GLY A 150 2.15 -17.12 -20.04
C GLY A 150 2.77 -17.56 -18.71
N LEU A 151 3.13 -16.57 -17.90
CA LEU A 151 3.73 -16.79 -16.58
C LEU A 151 2.87 -17.72 -15.70
N PRO A 152 3.51 -18.54 -14.83
CA PRO A 152 2.81 -19.22 -13.76
C PRO A 152 1.98 -18.22 -12.97
N ARG A 153 0.74 -18.58 -12.65
CA ARG A 153 -0.24 -17.67 -12.05
C ARG A 153 0.30 -16.98 -10.80
N LYS A 154 0.91 -17.73 -9.89
CA LYS A 154 1.51 -17.21 -8.64
C LYS A 154 2.63 -16.20 -8.89
N SER A 155 3.39 -16.36 -9.97
CA SER A 155 4.46 -15.45 -10.34
C SER A 155 3.96 -14.13 -10.94
N ARG A 156 2.67 -14.02 -11.24
CA ARG A 156 2.07 -12.75 -11.71
C ARG A 156 1.93 -11.71 -10.61
N ALA A 157 2.01 -12.12 -9.34
CA ALA A 157 2.10 -11.23 -8.19
C ALA A 157 3.54 -10.97 -7.71
N ALA A 158 4.54 -11.25 -8.56
CA ALA A 158 5.92 -10.92 -8.24
C ALA A 158 6.22 -9.48 -8.64
N ILE A 159 6.98 -8.78 -7.81
CA ILE A 159 7.70 -7.58 -8.23
C ILE A 159 8.84 -8.05 -9.16
N PHE A 160 8.81 -7.59 -10.42
CA PHE A 160 9.89 -7.82 -11.38
C PHE A 160 10.86 -6.64 -11.39
N TRP A 161 12.12 -6.91 -11.72
CA TRP A 161 13.13 -5.86 -11.86
C TRP A 161 12.74 -4.82 -12.93
N GLU A 162 12.22 -5.26 -14.07
CA GLU A 162 11.76 -4.36 -15.13
C GLU A 162 10.70 -3.33 -14.67
N ASP A 163 9.83 -3.69 -13.72
CA ASP A 163 8.84 -2.74 -13.16
C ASP A 163 9.52 -1.71 -12.27
N TYR A 164 10.42 -2.18 -11.39
CA TYR A 164 11.18 -1.33 -10.49
C TYR A 164 12.06 -0.35 -11.26
N GLU A 165 12.78 -0.84 -12.27
CA GLU A 165 13.65 -0.04 -13.14
C GLU A 165 12.86 0.99 -13.96
N ALA A 166 11.68 0.60 -14.49
CA ALA A 166 10.82 1.53 -15.21
C ALA A 166 10.32 2.69 -14.32
N LEU A 167 9.96 2.38 -13.07
CA LEU A 167 9.54 3.37 -12.09
C LEU A 167 10.70 4.26 -11.62
N TRP A 168 11.90 3.70 -11.46
CA TRP A 168 13.10 4.43 -11.03
C TRP A 168 13.40 5.67 -11.91
N GLN A 169 13.03 5.61 -13.20
CA GLN A 169 13.24 6.71 -14.15
C GLN A 169 12.12 7.76 -14.14
N GLN A 170 11.12 7.61 -13.27
CA GLN A 170 10.00 8.55 -13.17
C GLN A 170 10.27 9.61 -12.10
N GLN A 171 9.43 10.65 -12.09
CA GLN A 171 9.36 11.63 -11.01
C GLN A 171 7.93 11.60 -10.46
N VAL A 172 7.74 11.39 -9.16
CA VAL A 172 6.41 11.34 -8.53
C VAL A 172 6.44 11.94 -7.14
N ASP A 173 5.27 12.28 -6.62
CA ASP A 173 5.08 12.81 -5.27
C ASP A 173 4.82 11.67 -4.28
N VAL A 174 4.05 10.65 -4.73
CA VAL A 174 3.63 9.50 -3.93
C VAL A 174 4.00 8.18 -4.62
N LEU A 175 4.63 7.28 -3.87
CA LEU A 175 4.83 5.88 -4.25
C LEU A 175 3.84 4.99 -3.49
N VAL A 176 3.00 4.27 -4.20
CA VAL A 176 2.06 3.29 -3.65
C VAL A 176 2.59 1.89 -3.91
N THR A 177 2.79 1.11 -2.85
CA THR A 177 3.29 -0.27 -2.93
C THR A 177 2.35 -1.23 -2.23
N HIS A 178 2.38 -2.51 -2.60
CA HIS A 178 1.75 -3.53 -1.74
C HIS A 178 2.71 -3.90 -0.60
N GLU A 179 3.95 -4.25 -0.97
CA GLU A 179 5.06 -4.50 -0.04
C GLU A 179 5.46 -3.29 0.78
N ALA A 180 5.97 -3.54 1.98
CA ALA A 180 6.37 -2.49 2.90
C ALA A 180 7.82 -2.02 2.68
N PRO A 181 8.10 -0.72 2.87
CA PRO A 181 9.45 -0.18 2.78
C PRO A 181 10.27 -0.47 4.04
N GLY A 182 11.54 -0.06 4.05
CA GLY A 182 12.54 -0.46 5.04
C GLY A 182 12.22 -0.06 6.48
N CYS A 183 11.33 0.90 6.74
CA CYS A 183 10.90 1.25 8.10
C CYS A 183 10.05 0.16 8.77
N HIS A 184 9.35 -0.69 8.01
CA HIS A 184 8.61 -1.82 8.56
C HIS A 184 9.56 -2.99 8.87
N PRO A 185 9.41 -3.72 9.99
CA PRO A 185 10.29 -4.83 10.38
C PRO A 185 10.51 -5.88 9.27
N TYR A 186 9.47 -6.15 8.49
CA TYR A 186 9.52 -7.10 7.37
C TYR A 186 9.79 -6.46 6.01
N GLY A 187 9.80 -5.14 5.91
CA GLY A 187 9.90 -4.43 4.64
C GLY A 187 11.31 -4.36 4.04
N PHE A 188 11.42 -3.66 2.91
CA PHE A 188 12.60 -3.69 2.04
C PHE A 188 13.14 -2.30 1.74
N ALA A 189 14.43 -2.09 2.02
CA ALA A 189 15.10 -0.79 1.83
C ALA A 189 15.14 -0.32 0.36
N VAL A 190 15.10 -1.25 -0.60
CA VAL A 190 15.03 -0.90 -2.03
C VAL A 190 13.78 -0.10 -2.38
N LEU A 191 12.69 -0.22 -1.61
CA LEU A 191 11.50 0.61 -1.84
C LEU A 191 11.70 2.05 -1.33
N ASP A 192 12.54 2.25 -0.32
CA ASP A 192 12.95 3.59 0.10
C ASP A 192 13.87 4.22 -0.95
N GLU A 193 14.81 3.44 -1.49
CA GLU A 193 15.71 3.87 -2.57
C GLU A 193 14.93 4.25 -3.83
N LEU A 194 13.90 3.46 -4.18
CA LEU A 194 13.00 3.77 -5.28
C LEU A 194 12.26 5.09 -5.06
N ALA A 195 11.67 5.29 -3.88
CA ALA A 195 11.00 6.54 -3.54
C ALA A 195 11.94 7.75 -3.66
N GLU A 196 13.16 7.63 -3.14
CA GLU A 196 14.18 8.69 -3.23
C GLU A 196 14.58 9.00 -4.67
N ALA A 197 14.84 7.97 -5.49
CA ALA A 197 15.20 8.14 -6.89
C ALA A 197 14.09 8.85 -7.69
N MET A 198 12.84 8.54 -7.34
CA MET A 198 11.66 9.13 -7.97
C MET A 198 11.29 10.52 -7.43
N GLY A 199 11.97 11.01 -6.39
CA GLY A 199 11.61 12.26 -5.71
C GLY A 199 10.35 12.19 -4.85
N ALA A 200 9.83 10.99 -4.59
CA ALA A 200 8.61 10.80 -3.80
C ALA A 200 8.86 11.15 -2.33
N HIS A 201 8.02 12.01 -1.76
CA HIS A 201 8.05 12.34 -0.34
C HIS A 201 7.08 11.49 0.49
N THR A 202 6.27 10.65 -0.15
CA THR A 202 5.33 9.76 0.55
C THR A 202 5.36 8.35 -0.04
N ILE A 203 5.44 7.35 0.84
CA ILE A 203 5.22 5.94 0.51
C ILE A 203 3.96 5.48 1.22
N ILE A 204 3.07 4.76 0.54
CA ILE A 204 1.86 4.19 1.14
C ILE A 204 1.79 2.71 0.78
N HIS A 205 1.58 1.85 1.79
CA HIS A 205 1.61 0.40 1.58
C HIS A 205 0.57 -0.41 2.38
N GLY A 206 0.30 -1.62 1.91
CA GLY A 206 -0.58 -2.62 2.53
C GLY A 206 0.21 -3.80 3.11
N HIS A 207 -0.26 -5.03 2.85
CA HIS A 207 0.37 -6.33 3.10
C HIS A 207 0.55 -6.75 4.57
N HIS A 208 0.85 -5.82 5.48
CA HIS A 208 1.15 -6.12 6.88
C HIS A 208 0.03 -5.79 7.86
N HIS A 209 -1.13 -5.35 7.34
CA HIS A 209 -2.36 -5.24 8.13
C HIS A 209 -2.24 -4.35 9.37
N VAL A 210 -1.44 -3.28 9.29
CA VAL A 210 -1.19 -2.37 10.41
C VAL A 210 -1.25 -0.92 9.97
N THR A 211 -2.07 -0.11 10.63
CA THR A 211 -2.08 1.34 10.43
C THR A 211 -0.98 2.01 11.24
N TYR A 212 -0.06 2.65 10.52
CA TYR A 212 0.95 3.49 11.14
C TYR A 212 1.39 4.62 10.21
N THR A 213 2.01 5.64 10.79
CA THR A 213 2.79 6.65 10.07
C THR A 213 4.22 6.59 10.56
N TYR A 214 5.18 6.62 9.65
CA TYR A 214 6.60 6.69 9.98
C TYR A 214 7.24 7.88 9.29
N HIS A 215 7.85 8.77 10.06
CA HIS A 215 8.60 9.90 9.55
C HIS A 215 10.09 9.58 9.62
N TYR A 216 10.75 9.48 8.47
CA TYR A 216 12.20 9.34 8.45
C TYR A 216 12.86 10.61 8.99
N ARG A 217 13.87 10.45 9.84
CA ARG A 217 14.65 11.57 10.37
C ARG A 217 15.64 12.12 9.35
N ASN A 218 16.22 11.23 8.55
CA ASN A 218 17.36 11.53 7.69
C ASN A 218 16.99 11.56 6.20
N ARG A 219 15.70 11.44 5.87
CA ARG A 219 15.17 11.37 4.50
C ARG A 219 13.85 12.15 4.47
N PRO A 220 13.54 12.91 3.42
CA PRO A 220 12.30 13.68 3.32
C PRO A 220 11.11 12.79 2.91
N VAL A 221 11.01 11.59 3.47
CA VAL A 221 10.00 10.59 3.14
C VAL A 221 9.14 10.31 4.37
N THR A 222 7.83 10.26 4.18
CA THR A 222 6.87 9.76 5.16
C THR A 222 6.24 8.48 4.64
N VAL A 223 6.12 7.47 5.49
CA VAL A 223 5.49 6.19 5.15
C VAL A 223 4.16 6.06 5.87
N HIS A 224 3.14 5.58 5.16
CA HIS A 224 1.83 5.23 5.69
C HIS A 224 1.54 3.74 5.45
N GLY A 225 1.52 2.94 6.51
CA GLY A 225 0.95 1.59 6.47
C GLY A 225 -0.57 1.65 6.60
N VAL A 226 -1.29 0.81 5.87
CA VAL A 226 -2.76 0.72 5.95
C VAL A 226 -3.14 -0.61 6.59
N GLY A 227 -4.06 -0.55 7.56
CA GLY A 227 -4.59 -1.73 8.25
C GLY A 227 -5.48 -2.60 7.38
N LEU A 228 -5.74 -3.83 7.85
CA LEU A 228 -6.64 -4.81 7.24
C LEU A 228 -8.03 -4.22 7.01
N ALA A 229 -8.46 -4.13 5.74
CA ALA A 229 -9.70 -3.48 5.33
C ALA A 229 -9.86 -2.03 5.86
N GLY A 230 -8.74 -1.38 6.19
CA GLY A 230 -8.68 0.00 6.67
C GLY A 230 -8.73 1.01 5.54
N VAL A 231 -9.16 2.23 5.87
CA VAL A 231 -9.19 3.35 4.93
C VAL A 231 -8.55 4.58 5.56
N ARG A 232 -7.67 5.24 4.82
CA ARG A 232 -7.07 6.52 5.22
C ARG A 232 -6.92 7.45 4.03
N THR A 233 -6.68 8.73 4.27
CA THR A 233 -6.28 9.65 3.20
C THR A 233 -4.81 9.46 2.82
N ALA A 234 -4.39 9.98 1.66
CA ALA A 234 -2.99 9.95 1.26
C ALA A 234 -2.08 10.83 2.14
N THR A 235 -2.65 11.80 2.88
CA THR A 235 -1.94 12.55 3.95
C THR A 235 -1.79 11.76 5.26
N GLY A 236 -2.37 10.57 5.33
CA GLY A 236 -2.29 9.69 6.49
C GLY A 236 -3.40 9.86 7.53
N ARG A 237 -4.46 10.64 7.27
CA ARG A 237 -5.60 10.73 8.21
C ARG A 237 -6.43 9.45 8.14
N VAL A 238 -6.68 8.81 9.28
CA VAL A 238 -7.53 7.61 9.34
C VAL A 238 -8.98 7.98 9.08
N VAL A 239 -9.61 7.29 8.13
CA VAL A 239 -11.04 7.42 7.77
C VAL A 239 -11.83 6.27 8.37
N ALA A 240 -11.33 5.04 8.23
CA ALA A 240 -11.83 3.86 8.89
C ALA A 240 -10.64 3.04 9.42
N PRO A 241 -10.60 2.69 10.71
CA PRO A 241 -9.55 1.84 11.25
C PRO A 241 -9.65 0.42 10.65
N GLY A 242 -8.53 -0.30 10.60
CA GLY A 242 -8.53 -1.70 10.20
C GLY A 242 -9.26 -2.61 11.20
N LEU A 243 -9.64 -3.81 10.75
CA LEU A 243 -10.45 -4.75 11.53
C LEU A 243 -9.69 -5.48 12.68
N ASP A 244 -8.35 -5.48 12.66
CA ASP A 244 -7.49 -6.17 13.64
C ASP A 244 -6.26 -5.30 14.02
N GLU A 245 -6.49 -3.99 14.20
CA GLU A 245 -5.42 -3.00 14.40
C GLU A 245 -4.59 -3.24 15.67
N GLU A 246 -5.22 -3.75 16.74
CA GLU A 246 -4.52 -4.02 18.00
C GLU A 246 -3.40 -5.04 17.81
N ARG A 247 -3.69 -6.12 17.08
CA ARG A 247 -2.72 -7.16 16.79
C ARG A 247 -1.60 -6.64 15.90
N GLY A 248 -1.93 -5.99 14.79
CA GLY A 248 -0.95 -5.42 13.87
C GLY A 248 -0.03 -4.40 14.57
N THR A 249 -0.63 -3.52 15.38
CA THR A 249 0.11 -2.53 16.19
C THR A 249 1.03 -3.20 17.20
N PHE A 250 0.53 -4.20 17.94
CA PHE A 250 1.33 -4.94 18.90
C PHE A 250 2.52 -5.66 18.24
N GLU A 251 2.29 -6.32 17.10
CA GLU A 251 3.35 -6.99 16.36
C GLU A 251 4.41 -5.99 15.87
N LEU A 252 3.99 -4.85 15.34
CA LEU A 252 4.89 -3.78 14.89
C LEU A 252 5.72 -3.21 16.05
N GLU A 253 5.09 -2.82 17.15
CA GLU A 253 5.76 -2.24 18.32
C GLU A 253 6.70 -3.23 19.01
N ARG A 254 6.37 -4.53 19.00
CA ARG A 254 7.23 -5.57 19.57
C ARG A 254 8.47 -5.83 18.72
N GLN A 255 8.33 -5.83 17.40
CA GLN A 255 9.41 -6.22 16.50
C GLN A 255 10.35 -5.07 16.15
N LEU A 256 9.83 -3.85 16.06
CA LEU A 256 10.60 -2.71 15.58
C LEU A 256 11.81 -2.34 16.48
N PRO A 257 11.75 -2.43 17.83
CA PRO A 257 12.91 -2.19 18.69
C PRO A 257 14.01 -3.25 18.57
N LEU A 258 13.68 -4.46 18.11
CA LEU A 258 14.59 -5.61 18.07
C LEU A 258 15.40 -5.68 16.78
N ARG A 259 15.23 -4.72 15.87
CA ARG A 259 15.85 -4.74 14.54
C ARG A 259 17.15 -3.94 14.50
N ASP A 260 18.25 -4.65 14.29
CA ASP A 260 19.53 -4.04 13.96
C ASP A 260 19.43 -3.23 12.65
N GLY A 261 20.03 -2.04 12.64
CA GLY A 261 20.01 -1.16 11.46
C GLY A 261 18.62 -0.58 11.13
N ARG A 262 17.70 -0.49 12.11
CA ARG A 262 16.44 0.25 11.95
C ARG A 262 16.76 1.67 11.44
N PRO A 263 16.04 2.16 10.42
CA PRO A 263 16.15 3.54 10.02
C PRO A 263 15.83 4.48 11.19
N ALA A 264 16.48 5.66 11.21
CA ALA A 264 16.18 6.68 12.20
C ALA A 264 14.89 7.42 11.82
N GLY A 265 13.97 7.56 12.77
CA GLY A 265 12.68 8.18 12.52
C GLY A 265 11.70 8.03 13.68
N GLU A 266 10.53 8.61 13.50
CA GLU A 266 9.41 8.60 14.45
C GLU A 266 8.31 7.67 13.94
N LEU A 267 7.81 6.78 14.81
CA LEU A 267 6.68 5.91 14.52
C LEU A 267 5.45 6.40 15.27
N LEU A 268 4.35 6.60 14.55
CA LEU A 268 3.03 6.91 15.09
C LEU A 268 2.09 5.75 14.73
N THR A 269 1.66 4.99 15.73
CA THR A 269 0.69 3.89 15.58
C THR A 269 -0.75 4.40 15.66
N ILE A 270 -1.73 3.52 15.43
CA ILE A 270 -3.16 3.88 15.51
C ILE A 270 -3.53 4.62 16.81
N ASN A 271 -2.91 4.27 17.93
CA ASN A 271 -3.12 4.91 19.25
C ASN A 271 -2.73 6.40 19.26
N HIS A 272 -1.77 6.79 18.42
CA HIS A 272 -1.34 8.18 18.25
C HIS A 272 -2.18 8.92 17.21
N LEU A 273 -2.60 8.20 16.15
CA LEU A 273 -3.33 8.75 15.01
C LEU A 273 -4.83 8.94 15.29
N MET A 274 -5.38 8.09 16.16
CA MET A 274 -6.74 8.16 16.67
C MET A 274 -6.68 8.06 18.21
N PRO A 275 -6.23 9.12 18.90
CA PRO A 275 -6.25 9.10 20.35
C PRO A 275 -7.71 8.94 20.77
N HIS A 276 -8.06 7.78 21.32
CA HIS A 276 -9.33 7.62 22.03
C HIS A 276 -9.41 8.76 23.04
N ALA A 277 -10.56 9.41 23.15
CA ALA A 277 -10.80 10.38 24.21
C ALA A 277 -10.66 9.65 25.56
N ALA A 278 -9.45 9.59 26.09
CA ALA A 278 -9.16 9.08 27.41
C ALA A 278 -9.78 10.07 28.41
N GLY A 279 -11.04 9.85 28.79
CA GLY A 279 -11.74 10.79 29.66
C GLY A 279 -13.25 10.60 29.85
N SER A 280 -13.76 9.37 29.99
CA SER A 280 -15.05 9.15 30.64
C SER A 280 -15.07 7.82 31.38
N GLY A 281 -14.49 7.78 32.58
CA GLY A 281 -14.47 6.60 33.43
C GLY A 281 -14.01 6.89 34.84
N MET A 282 -14.96 7.22 35.72
CA MET A 282 -14.92 7.14 37.19
C MET A 282 -13.72 7.74 37.94
N ARG A 283 -13.86 9.02 38.33
CA ARG A 283 -13.45 9.40 39.69
C ARG A 283 -14.55 8.93 40.64
N ALA A 284 -14.33 7.79 41.29
CA ALA A 284 -15.03 7.50 42.53
C ALA A 284 -14.45 8.42 43.61
N SER A 285 -15.16 9.49 43.92
CA SER A 285 -14.98 10.25 45.15
C SER A 285 -15.53 9.42 46.31
N SER A 286 -14.67 8.77 47.08
CA SER A 286 -15.01 8.33 48.43
C SER A 286 -14.56 9.40 49.42
N THR A 287 -15.43 10.38 49.64
CA THR A 287 -15.53 11.09 50.91
C THR A 287 -16.49 10.33 51.80
N THR A 288 -15.95 9.70 52.84
CA THR A 288 -16.36 9.69 54.27
C THR A 288 -15.68 8.51 54.94
#